data_AF-D5BS03-F1
#
_entry.id   AF-D5BS03-F1
#
_cell.length_a   1.000
_cell.length_b   1.000
_cell.length_c   1.000
_cell.angle_alpha   90.00
_cell.angle_beta   90.00
_cell.angle_gamma   90.00
#
_symmetry.space_group_name_H-M   'P 1'
#
loop_
_entity.id
_entity.type
_entity.pdbx_description
1 polymer ?
#
loop_
_entity_poly.entity_id
_entity_poly.type
_entity_poly.pdbx_seq_one_letter_code
_entity_poly.pdbx_strand_id
1 'polypeptide(L)'
;MGDVLYLDHYKSASHAPVDMQSQKMPQTERERIETIRDNIEELLNMVAGLRRDPASVALAASRFGIMRMYQIHGRAHTMAFVDRCIETAEIAEDILGT
;
A
#
# COMPACT_ATOMS: atom_id res chain seq x y z
N MET A 1 -26.10 26.82 19.96
CA MET A 1 -26.13 27.35 18.58
C MET A 1 -25.14 26.50 17.79
N GLY A 2 -25.64 25.68 16.87
CA GLY A 2 -24.82 24.74 16.10
C GLY A 2 -24.46 25.37 14.76
N ASP A 3 -23.18 25.38 14.42
CA ASP A 3 -22.70 25.93 13.16
C ASP A 3 -23.08 24.99 12.01
N VAL A 4 -23.80 25.54 11.03
CA VAL A 4 -24.23 24.81 9.84
C VAL A 4 -23.07 24.79 8.86
N LEU A 5 -22.52 23.60 8.60
CA LEU A 5 -21.50 23.39 7.57
C LEU A 5 -22.15 23.41 6.18
N TYR A 6 -21.89 24.47 5.42
CA TYR A 6 -22.35 24.60 4.04
C TYR A 6 -21.47 23.77 3.09
N LEU A 7 -21.93 22.56 2.76
CA LEU A 7 -21.26 21.60 1.87
C LEU A 7 -20.90 22.16 0.48
N ASP A 8 -21.63 23.16 -0.03
CA ASP A 8 -21.33 23.76 -1.34
C ASP A 8 -19.99 24.51 -1.37
N HIS A 9 -19.53 25.04 -0.23
CA HIS A 9 -18.20 25.67 -0.15
C HIS A 9 -17.06 24.64 -0.19
N TYR A 10 -17.34 23.36 0.07
CA TYR A 10 -16.35 22.28 0.02
C TYR A 10 -16.22 21.65 -1.37
N LYS A 11 -17.29 21.72 -2.19
CA LYS A 11 -17.29 21.18 -3.57
C LYS A 11 -16.34 21.93 -4.50
N SER A 12 -16.14 23.23 -4.29
CA SER A 12 -15.23 24.04 -5.11
C SER A 12 -13.75 23.83 -4.75
N ALA A 13 -13.44 23.18 -3.62
CA ALA A 13 -12.08 22.84 -3.22
C ALA A 13 -11.66 21.40 -3.60
N SER A 14 -12.60 20.57 -4.08
CA SER A 14 -12.35 19.16 -4.41
C SER A 14 -11.97 18.92 -5.88
N HIS A 15 -11.88 19.98 -6.69
CA HIS A 15 -11.36 19.95 -8.06
C HIS A 15 -10.15 20.87 -8.24
N ALA A 16 -9.29 20.99 -7.22
CA ALA A 16 -7.90 21.27 -7.54
C ALA A 16 -7.43 20.09 -8.40
N PRO A 17 -6.94 20.29 -9.64
CA PRO A 17 -6.25 19.23 -10.34
C PRO A 17 -5.14 18.81 -9.39
N VAL A 18 -5.22 17.57 -8.88
CA VAL A 18 -4.04 16.93 -8.30
C VAL A 18 -3.05 16.98 -9.44
N ASP A 19 -2.09 17.89 -9.31
CA ASP A 19 -1.09 18.11 -10.32
C ASP A 19 -0.38 16.77 -10.47
N MET A 20 -0.80 16.03 -11.49
CA MET A 20 -0.27 14.76 -11.92
C MET A 20 1.05 15.07 -12.64
N GLN A 21 1.88 15.90 -12.01
CA GLN A 21 3.31 15.79 -12.12
C GLN A 21 3.63 14.40 -11.58
N SER A 22 3.56 13.42 -12.49
CA SER A 22 4.48 12.30 -12.49
C SER A 22 5.89 12.89 -12.51
N GLN A 23 6.35 13.43 -11.38
CA GLN A 23 7.76 13.55 -11.11
C GLN A 23 8.25 12.12 -11.16
N LYS A 24 8.85 11.78 -12.30
CA LYS A 24 9.44 10.49 -12.55
C LYS A 24 10.50 10.33 -11.46
N MET A 25 10.15 9.58 -10.41
CA MET A 25 11.04 9.32 -9.29
C MET A 25 12.39 8.89 -9.87
N PRO A 26 13.52 9.47 -9.41
CA PRO A 26 14.82 9.17 -10.00
C PRO A 26 15.04 7.67 -10.01
N GLN A 27 15.60 7.13 -11.11
CA GLN A 27 15.73 5.68 -11.30
C GLN A 27 16.45 5.01 -10.13
N THR A 28 17.45 5.67 -9.56
CA THR A 28 18.19 5.23 -8.37
C THR A 28 17.30 5.04 -7.13
N GLU A 29 16.27 5.86 -6.95
CA GLU A 29 15.35 5.76 -5.82
C GLU A 29 14.32 4.66 -6.05
N ARG A 30 13.92 4.41 -7.31
CA ARG A 30 13.07 3.26 -7.67
C ARG A 30 13.78 1.94 -7.39
N GLU A 31 15.01 1.81 -7.89
CA GLU A 31 15.86 0.64 -7.65
C GLU A 31 16.07 0.39 -6.16
N ARG A 32 16.26 1.46 -5.37
CA ARG A 32 16.40 1.33 -3.92
C ARG A 32 15.14 0.75 -3.27
N ILE A 33 13.95 1.22 -3.65
CA ILE A 33 12.68 0.74 -3.10
C ILE A 33 12.42 -0.71 -3.53
N GLU A 34 12.66 -1.03 -4.80
CA GLU A 34 12.53 -2.39 -5.33
C GLU A 34 13.48 -3.35 -4.61
N THR A 35 14.74 -2.97 -4.43
CA THR A 35 15.73 -3.77 -3.68
C THR A 35 15.28 -4.03 -2.24
N ILE A 36 14.68 -3.03 -1.57
CA ILE A 36 14.17 -3.21 -0.20
C ILE A 36 13.00 -4.21 -0.19
N ARG A 37 12.06 -4.10 -1.15
CA ARG A 37 10.94 -5.03 -1.27
C ARG A 37 11.44 -6.46 -1.48
N ASP A 38 12.30 -6.66 -2.48
CA ASP A 38 12.77 -7.99 -2.87
C ASP A 38 13.53 -8.67 -1.73
N ASN A 39 14.39 -7.92 -1.02
CA ASN A 39 15.09 -8.42 0.17
C ASN A 39 14.11 -8.84 1.30
N ILE A 40 13.03 -8.08 1.51
CA ILE A 40 12.01 -8.42 2.51
C ILE A 40 11.26 -9.68 2.08
N GLU A 41 10.90 -9.81 0.81
CA GLU A 41 10.23 -11.00 0.27
C GLU A 41 11.10 -12.26 0.41
N GLU A 42 12.39 -12.18 0.08
CA GLU A 42 13.33 -13.28 0.26
C GLU A 42 13.43 -13.72 1.73
N LEU A 43 13.53 -12.77 2.67
CA LEU A 43 13.56 -13.07 4.10
C LEU A 43 12.28 -13.75 4.59
N LEU A 44 11.12 -13.25 4.15
CA LEU A 44 9.83 -13.85 4.53
C LEU A 44 9.68 -15.25 3.94
N ASN A 45 10.09 -15.47 2.69
CA ASN A 45 10.09 -16.79 2.05
C ASN A 45 11.03 -17.77 2.76
N MET A 46 12.21 -17.31 3.18
CA MET A 46 13.13 -18.12 3.98
C MET A 46 12.49 -18.54 5.31
N VAL A 47 11.89 -17.61 6.05
CA VAL A 47 11.24 -17.91 7.33
C VAL A 47 10.05 -18.85 7.14
N ALA A 48 9.25 -18.64 6.09
CA ALA A 48 8.15 -19.54 5.71
C ALA A 48 8.64 -20.97 5.46
N GLY A 49 9.74 -21.13 4.71
CA GLY A 49 10.37 -22.43 4.46
C GLY A 49 10.91 -23.09 5.74
N LEU A 50 11.59 -22.32 6.60
CA LEU A 50 12.14 -22.82 7.86
C LEU A 50 11.07 -23.26 8.86
N ARG A 51 9.95 -22.53 8.94
CA ARG A 51 8.84 -22.85 9.86
C ARG A 51 7.84 -23.84 9.28
N ARG A 52 7.88 -24.08 7.96
CA ARG A 52 6.89 -24.89 7.21
C ARG A 52 5.45 -24.38 7.41
N ASP A 53 5.32 -23.08 7.64
CA ASP A 53 4.03 -22.43 7.87
C ASP A 53 4.02 -21.06 7.16
N PRO A 54 3.83 -21.05 5.83
CA PRO A 54 3.81 -19.82 5.05
C PRO A 54 2.63 -18.91 5.40
N ALA A 55 1.48 -19.48 5.78
CA ALA A 55 0.27 -18.74 6.09
C ALA A 55 0.45 -17.89 7.36
N SER A 56 0.99 -18.48 8.44
CA SER A 56 1.25 -17.73 9.67
C SER A 56 2.30 -16.64 9.47
N VAL A 57 3.32 -16.89 8.65
CA VAL A 57 4.34 -15.87 8.33
C VAL A 57 3.72 -14.70 7.56
N ALA A 58 2.89 -14.97 6.56
CA ALA A 58 2.19 -13.94 5.80
C ALA A 58 1.27 -13.10 6.71
N LEU A 59 0.48 -13.74 7.58
CA LEU A 59 -0.40 -13.03 8.52
C LEU A 59 0.38 -12.14 9.50
N ALA A 60 1.49 -12.65 10.05
CA ALA A 60 2.33 -11.90 10.98
C ALA A 60 3.01 -10.69 10.29
N ALA A 61 3.55 -10.89 9.09
CA ALA A 61 4.18 -9.83 8.30
C ALA A 61 3.16 -8.75 7.93
N SER A 62 2.00 -9.14 7.42
CA SER A 62 0.90 -8.22 7.09
C SER A 62 0.43 -7.42 8.30
N ARG A 63 0.22 -8.09 9.45
CA ARG A 63 -0.15 -7.40 10.70
C ARG A 63 0.87 -6.32 11.06
N PHE A 64 2.16 -6.65 11.03
CA PHE A 64 3.22 -5.68 11.33
C PHE A 64 3.23 -4.52 10.32
N GLY A 65 3.26 -4.83 9.02
CA GLY A 65 3.35 -3.83 7.95
C GLY A 65 2.17 -2.86 7.95
N ILE A 66 0.94 -3.37 8.04
CA ILE A 66 -0.28 -2.55 8.05
C ILE A 66 -0.32 -1.68 9.31
N MET A 67 -0.04 -2.24 10.50
CA MET A 67 -0.01 -1.47 11.74
C MET A 67 1.06 -0.37 11.70
N ARG A 68 2.24 -0.68 11.18
CA ARG A 68 3.33 0.30 11.07
C ARG A 68 2.99 1.41 10.07
N MET A 69 2.39 1.05 8.94
CA MET A 69 1.95 2.02 7.93
C MET A 69 0.86 2.94 8.47
N TYR A 70 -0.10 2.40 9.23
CA TYR A 70 -1.12 3.20 9.93
C TYR A 70 -0.50 4.23 10.86
N GLN A 71 0.53 3.86 11.62
CA GLN A 71 1.22 4.77 12.53
C GLN A 71 1.95 5.90 11.80
N ILE A 72 2.49 5.65 10.60
CA ILE A 72 3.29 6.63 9.85
C ILE A 72 2.42 7.53 8.97
N HIS A 73 1.43 6.95 8.25
CA HIS A 73 0.68 7.63 7.19
C HIS A 73 -0.82 7.80 7.52
N GLY A 74 -1.29 7.22 8.62
CA GLY A 74 -2.69 7.29 9.02
C GLY A 74 -3.62 6.32 8.27
N ARG A 75 -4.91 6.41 8.61
CA ARG A 75 -5.95 5.44 8.20
C ARG A 75 -6.19 5.40 6.70
N ALA A 76 -6.48 6.56 6.10
CA ALA A 76 -6.93 6.63 4.71
C ALA A 76 -5.85 6.10 3.74
N HIS A 77 -4.60 6.52 3.95
CA HIS A 77 -3.47 6.04 3.14
C HIS A 77 -3.24 4.54 3.29
N THR A 78 -3.35 4.02 4.51
CA THR A 78 -3.17 2.58 4.78
C THR A 78 -4.22 1.74 4.08
N MET A 79 -5.49 2.13 4.12
CA MET A 79 -6.56 1.42 3.42
C MET A 79 -6.33 1.42 1.90
N ALA A 80 -6.11 2.60 1.32
CA ALA A 80 -5.89 2.72 -0.13
C ALA A 80 -4.63 1.97 -0.61
N PHE A 81 -3.63 1.77 0.26
CA PHE A 81 -2.49 0.92 -0.06
C PHE A 81 -2.86 -0.57 -0.04
N VAL A 82 -3.55 -1.03 1.01
CA VAL A 82 -3.97 -2.44 1.14
C VAL A 82 -4.93 -2.83 0.01
N ASP A 83 -5.88 -1.96 -0.35
CA ASP A 83 -6.81 -2.20 -1.45
C ASP A 83 -6.05 -2.42 -2.77
N ARG A 84 -5.05 -1.57 -3.07
CA ARG A 84 -4.19 -1.73 -4.26
C ARG A 84 -3.37 -3.02 -4.23
N CYS A 85 -2.95 -3.49 -3.06
CA CYS A 85 -2.26 -4.78 -2.95
C CYS A 85 -3.18 -5.95 -3.34
N ILE A 86 -4.45 -5.89 -2.92
CA ILE A 86 -5.46 -6.90 -3.29
C ILE A 86 -5.73 -6.85 -4.79
N GLU A 87 -6.00 -5.66 -5.35
CA GLU A 87 -6.20 -5.48 -6.79
C GLU A 87 -5.00 -6.01 -7.59
N THR A 88 -3.77 -5.77 -7.12
CA THR A 88 -2.57 -6.29 -7.79
C THR A 88 -2.51 -7.82 -7.78
N ALA A 89 -2.95 -8.46 -6.69
CA ALA A 89 -3.01 -9.91 -6.60
C ALA A 89 -4.09 -10.49 -7.54
N GLU A 90 -5.28 -9.89 -7.55
CA GLU A 90 -6.39 -10.28 -8.45
C GLU A 90 -5.96 -10.16 -9.92
N ILE A 91 -5.31 -9.04 -10.30
CA ILE A 91 -4.78 -8.86 -11.65
C ILE A 91 -3.72 -9.92 -11.98
N ALA A 92 -2.85 -10.27 -11.02
CA ALA A 92 -1.86 -11.31 -11.25
C ALA A 92 -2.51 -12.68 -11.47
N GLU A 93 -3.54 -13.02 -10.72
CA GLU A 93 -4.34 -14.24 -10.90
C GLU A 93 -5.03 -14.25 -12.28
N ASP A 94 -5.67 -13.15 -12.66
CA ASP A 94 -6.33 -12.99 -13.95
C ASP A 94 -5.36 -13.15 -15.15
N ILE A 95 -4.14 -12.62 -15.03
CA ILE A 95 -3.11 -12.74 -16.07
C ILE A 95 -2.57 -14.17 -16.16
N LEU A 96 -2.40 -14.84 -15.01
CA LEU A 96 -1.83 -16.18 -14.94
C LEU A 96 -2.84 -17.29 -15.25
N GLY A 97 -4.14 -16.97 -15.27
CA GLY A 97 -5.21 -17.86 -15.73
C GLY A 97 -5.41 -19.11 -14.87
N THR A 98 -5.17 -19.00 -13.56
CA THR A 98 -5.41 -20.07 -12.57
C THR A 98 -6.88 -20.27 -12.26
#